data_AF-A0A830HKX1-F1
#
_entry.id   AF-A0A830HKX1-F1
#
_cell.length_a   1.000
_cell.length_b   1.000
_cell.length_c   1.000
_cell.angle_alpha   90.00
_cell.angle_beta   90.00
_cell.angle_gamma   90.00
#
_symmetry.space_group_name_H-M   'P 1'
#
loop_
_entity.id
_entity.type
_entity.pdbx_description
1 polymer ?
#
loop_
_entity_poly.entity_id
_entity_poly.type
_entity_poly.pdbx_seq_one_letter_code
_entity_poly.pdbx_strand_id
1 'polypeptide(L)'
;MSSTEVDRWLATGKASEALVTALESSGDASSAVLKVLTSVKKDADVDASLSSLGADNVDALVKHLYAGLALGDAAISAACLRWHERVVNAHGLGGIVRHLSAKDVSASEQ
;
A
#
# COMPACT_ATOMS: atom_id res chain seq x y z
N MET A 1 -10.61 -15.18 -1.00
CA MET A 1 -9.97 -15.64 -2.25
C MET A 1 -8.76 -14.78 -2.59
N SER A 2 -8.80 -13.46 -2.36
CA SER A 2 -7.69 -12.52 -2.60
C SER A 2 -6.34 -12.86 -1.93
N SER A 3 -6.33 -13.31 -0.66
CA SER A 3 -5.06 -13.58 0.07
C SER A 3 -4.21 -14.69 -0.60
N THR A 4 -4.85 -15.76 -1.09
CA THR A 4 -4.17 -16.85 -1.80
C THR A 4 -3.61 -16.42 -3.16
N GLU A 5 -4.26 -15.46 -3.82
CA GLU A 5 -3.82 -14.91 -5.10
C GLU A 5 -2.61 -13.98 -4.93
N VAL A 6 -2.63 -13.15 -3.89
CA VAL A 6 -1.47 -12.31 -3.51
C VAL A 6 -0.24 -13.19 -3.23
N ASP A 7 -0.41 -14.28 -2.48
CA ASP A 7 0.68 -15.22 -2.19
C ASP A 7 1.23 -15.88 -3.44
N ARG A 8 0.34 -16.24 -4.38
CA ARG A 8 0.75 -16.78 -5.68
C ARG A 8 1.57 -15.75 -6.46
N TRP A 9 1.12 -14.51 -6.54
CA TRP A 9 1.85 -13.47 -7.28
C TRP A 9 3.23 -13.21 -6.70
N LEU A 10 3.32 -13.08 -5.38
CA LEU A 10 4.59 -12.91 -4.66
C LEU A 10 5.56 -14.10 -4.92
N ALA A 11 5.06 -15.33 -4.91
CA ALA A 11 5.87 -16.52 -5.21
C ALA A 11 6.44 -16.52 -6.64
N THR A 12 5.74 -15.89 -7.59
CA THR A 12 6.18 -15.76 -8.98
C THR A 12 6.96 -14.47 -9.28
N GLY A 13 7.26 -13.64 -8.26
CA GLY A 13 7.97 -12.38 -8.42
C GLY A 13 7.16 -11.26 -9.08
N LYS A 14 5.84 -11.40 -9.14
CA LYS A 14 4.91 -10.47 -9.78
C LYS A 14 4.39 -9.44 -8.78
N ALA A 15 5.27 -8.51 -8.39
CA ALA A 15 4.99 -7.53 -7.34
C ALA A 15 3.82 -6.60 -7.69
N SER A 16 3.75 -6.11 -8.93
CA SER A 16 2.70 -5.20 -9.38
C SER A 16 1.33 -5.86 -9.31
N GLU A 17 1.19 -7.08 -9.85
CA GLU A 17 -0.06 -7.83 -9.79
C GLU A 17 -0.46 -8.17 -8.35
N ALA A 18 0.50 -8.50 -7.48
CA ALA A 18 0.24 -8.74 -6.07
C ALA A 18 -0.33 -7.48 -5.39
N LEU A 19 0.26 -6.31 -5.65
CA LEU A 19 -0.17 -5.05 -5.05
C LEU A 19 -1.58 -4.65 -5.51
N VAL A 20 -1.85 -4.71 -6.82
CA VAL A 20 -3.17 -4.39 -7.37
C VAL A 20 -4.23 -5.33 -6.79
N THR A 21 -3.96 -6.64 -6.78
CA THR A 21 -4.88 -7.64 -6.21
C THR A 21 -5.15 -7.38 -4.73
N ALA A 22 -4.14 -6.94 -3.96
CA ALA A 22 -4.30 -6.63 -2.55
C ALA A 22 -5.17 -5.39 -2.31
N LEU A 23 -4.93 -4.33 -3.09
CA LEU A 23 -5.67 -3.05 -3.01
C LEU A 23 -7.14 -3.18 -3.42
N GLU A 24 -7.44 -4.03 -4.41
CA GLU A 24 -8.79 -4.24 -4.92
C GLU A 24 -9.60 -5.26 -4.10
N SER A 25 -8.98 -5.91 -3.11
CA SER A 25 -9.69 -6.91 -2.32
C SER A 25 -10.67 -6.25 -1.34
N SER A 26 -11.93 -6.68 -1.37
CA SER A 26 -12.99 -6.16 -0.48
C SER A 26 -12.90 -6.68 0.97
N GLY A 27 -11.89 -7.50 1.29
CA GLY A 27 -11.74 -8.20 2.57
C GLY A 27 -10.66 -7.57 3.45
N ASP A 28 -9.79 -8.42 4.02
CA ASP A 28 -8.64 -8.02 4.85
C ASP A 28 -7.51 -7.39 4.00
N ALA A 29 -7.86 -6.33 3.27
CA ALA A 29 -6.99 -5.59 2.37
C ALA A 29 -5.77 -5.06 3.11
N SER A 30 -5.93 -4.63 4.36
CA SER A 30 -4.81 -4.17 5.20
C SER A 30 -3.76 -5.27 5.38
N SER A 31 -4.13 -6.48 5.81
CA SER A 31 -3.17 -7.57 5.98
C SER A 31 -2.48 -7.95 4.67
N ALA A 32 -3.23 -8.05 3.58
CA ALA A 32 -2.69 -8.38 2.26
C ALA A 32 -1.71 -7.31 1.73
N VAL A 33 -2.07 -6.03 1.85
CA VAL A 33 -1.21 -4.92 1.41
C VAL A 33 0.07 -4.89 2.25
N LEU A 34 -0.02 -4.98 3.58
CA LEU A 34 1.17 -5.00 4.45
C LEU A 34 2.09 -6.20 4.14
N LYS A 35 1.51 -7.35 3.77
CA LYS A 35 2.28 -8.52 3.30
C LYS A 35 3.04 -8.21 2.02
N VAL A 36 2.43 -7.54 1.04
CA VAL A 36 3.12 -7.11 -0.19
C VAL A 36 4.24 -6.12 0.15
N LEU A 37 3.95 -5.09 0.95
CA LEU A 37 4.91 -4.04 1.30
C LEU A 37 6.19 -4.60 1.92
N THR A 38 6.03 -5.56 2.83
CA THR A 38 7.14 -6.21 3.55
C THR A 38 7.82 -7.29 2.73
N SER A 39 7.15 -7.92 1.77
CA SER A 39 7.70 -9.01 0.94
C SER A 39 8.51 -8.51 -0.24
N VAL A 40 8.10 -7.42 -0.89
CA VAL A 40 8.85 -6.83 -1.99
C VAL A 40 10.14 -6.24 -1.43
N LYS A 41 11.32 -6.63 -1.94
CA LYS A 41 12.62 -6.18 -1.38
C LYS A 41 13.38 -5.23 -2.29
N LYS A 42 13.19 -5.29 -3.60
CA LYS A 42 13.95 -4.48 -4.56
C LYS A 42 13.18 -3.21 -4.89
N ASP A 43 13.89 -2.09 -4.90
CA ASP A 43 13.29 -0.80 -5.23
C ASP A 43 12.76 -0.74 -6.67
N ALA A 44 13.41 -1.43 -7.61
CA ALA A 44 12.93 -1.53 -8.98
C ALA A 44 11.53 -2.18 -9.09
N ASP A 45 11.24 -3.18 -8.24
CA ASP A 45 9.94 -3.84 -8.20
C ASP A 45 8.88 -2.92 -7.56
N VAL A 46 9.29 -2.09 -6.59
CA VAL A 46 8.43 -1.05 -6.00
C VAL A 46 8.08 -0.01 -7.05
N ASP A 47 9.08 0.54 -7.73
CA ASP A 47 8.90 1.58 -8.76
C ASP A 47 8.02 1.05 -9.91
N ALA A 48 8.22 -0.21 -10.34
CA ALA A 48 7.39 -0.88 -11.36
C ALA A 48 5.96 -1.16 -10.88
N SER A 49 5.76 -1.42 -9.58
CA SER A 49 4.41 -1.57 -9.02
C SER A 49 3.68 -0.22 -9.04
N LEU A 50 4.35 0.85 -8.61
CA LEU A 50 3.77 2.19 -8.55
C LEU A 50 3.45 2.76 -9.93
N SER A 51 4.25 2.48 -10.97
CA SER A 51 3.98 2.95 -12.33
C SER A 51 2.72 2.35 -12.95
N SER A 52 2.26 1.21 -12.43
CA SER A 52 1.03 0.55 -12.87
C SER A 52 -0.24 1.03 -12.15
N LEU A 53 -0.12 1.84 -11.09
CA LEU A 53 -1.26 2.28 -10.30
C LEU A 53 -1.90 3.56 -10.85
N GLY A 54 -3.23 3.55 -10.91
CA GLY A 54 -4.04 4.75 -11.06
C GLY A 54 -4.19 5.55 -9.75
N ALA A 55 -4.70 6.77 -9.84
CA ALA A 55 -4.82 7.70 -8.71
C ALA A 55 -5.59 7.11 -7.50
N ASP A 56 -6.70 6.41 -7.74
CA ASP A 56 -7.51 5.81 -6.67
C ASP A 56 -6.74 4.74 -5.90
N ASN A 57 -5.97 3.91 -6.61
CA ASN A 57 -5.14 2.86 -6.01
C ASN A 57 -3.94 3.46 -5.26
N VAL A 58 -3.39 4.59 -5.72
CA VAL A 58 -2.36 5.33 -4.98
C VAL A 58 -2.92 5.89 -3.67
N ASP A 59 -4.11 6.48 -3.69
CA ASP A 59 -4.74 7.00 -2.48
C ASP A 59 -5.07 5.87 -1.48
N ALA A 60 -5.53 4.72 -1.98
CA ALA A 60 -5.72 3.52 -1.18
C ALA A 60 -4.40 3.01 -0.58
N LEU A 61 -3.33 2.94 -1.37
CA LEU A 61 -2.00 2.56 -0.90
C LEU A 61 -1.52 3.49 0.22
N VAL A 62 -1.64 4.81 0.04
CA VAL A 62 -1.25 5.80 1.06
C VAL A 62 -2.00 5.56 2.38
N LYS A 63 -3.31 5.31 2.34
CA LYS A 63 -4.09 4.96 3.53
C LYS A 63 -3.50 3.74 4.26
N HIS A 64 -3.12 2.69 3.52
CA HIS A 64 -2.52 1.49 4.11
C HIS A 64 -1.10 1.74 4.65
N LEU A 65 -0.31 2.64 4.05
CA LEU A 65 1.00 3.02 4.57
C LEU A 65 0.88 3.65 5.97
N TYR A 66 -0.01 4.63 6.13
CA TYR A 66 -0.23 5.28 7.42
C TYR A 66 -0.86 4.34 8.46
N ALA A 67 -1.79 3.47 8.04
CA ALA A 67 -2.32 2.43 8.92
C ALA A 67 -1.24 1.45 9.39
N GLY A 68 -0.32 1.06 8.50
CA GLY A 68 0.82 0.20 8.84
C GLY A 68 1.80 0.86 9.83
N LEU A 69 2.09 2.15 9.65
CA LEU A 69 2.92 2.92 10.57
C LEU A 69 2.31 3.01 11.97
N ALA A 70 0.98 3.11 12.06
CA ALA A 70 0.26 3.17 13.34
C ALA A 70 0.38 1.87 14.17
N LEU A 71 0.78 0.74 13.56
CA LEU A 71 0.99 -0.53 14.28
C LEU A 71 2.24 -0.50 15.17
N GLY A 72 3.20 0.39 14.91
CA GLY A 72 4.44 0.50 15.70
C GLY A 72 5.42 -0.66 15.51
N ASP A 73 5.19 -1.58 14.59
CA ASP A 73 6.14 -2.65 14.25
C ASP A 73 7.29 -2.09 13.39
N ALA A 74 8.54 -2.38 13.77
CA ALA A 74 9.72 -1.81 13.13
C ALA A 74 9.91 -2.28 11.67
N ALA A 75 9.63 -3.56 11.39
CA ALA A 75 9.81 -4.11 10.05
C ALA A 75 8.73 -3.59 9.09
N ILE A 76 7.49 -3.49 9.56
CA ILE A 76 6.38 -2.88 8.83
C ILE A 76 6.68 -1.40 8.60
N SER A 77 7.09 -0.67 9.64
CA SER A 77 7.39 0.77 9.54
C SER A 77 8.49 1.07 8.53
N ALA A 78 9.58 0.27 8.53
CA ALA A 78 10.66 0.40 7.56
C ALA A 78 10.16 0.18 6.12
N ALA A 79 9.31 -0.84 5.91
CA ALA A 79 8.70 -1.08 4.61
C ALA A 79 7.78 0.09 4.19
N CYS A 80 6.90 0.55 5.09
CA CYS A 80 5.98 1.65 4.84
C CYS A 80 6.72 2.94 4.46
N LEU A 81 7.80 3.30 5.19
CA LEU A 81 8.58 4.51 4.89
C LEU A 81 9.28 4.43 3.54
N ARG A 82 9.82 3.26 3.18
CA ARG A 82 10.44 3.05 1.87
C ARG A 82 9.41 3.19 0.74
N TRP A 83 8.25 2.55 0.87
CA TRP A 83 7.18 2.67 -0.12
C TRP A 83 6.63 4.09 -0.20
N HIS A 84 6.53 4.79 0.94
CA HIS A 84 6.13 6.19 0.99
C HIS A 84 7.07 7.08 0.17
N GLU A 85 8.40 6.96 0.37
CA GLU A 85 9.38 7.70 -0.44
C GLU A 85 9.17 7.45 -1.94
N ARG A 86 8.97 6.18 -2.34
CA ARG A 86 8.75 5.83 -3.74
C ARG A 86 7.43 6.37 -4.29
N VAL A 87 6.35 6.36 -3.50
CA VAL A 87 5.07 6.98 -3.88
C VAL A 87 5.24 8.47 -4.15
N VAL A 88 5.94 9.20 -3.27
CA VAL A 88 6.20 10.62 -3.46
C VAL A 88 7.02 10.88 -4.74
N ASN A 89 8.01 10.05 -5.01
CA ASN A 89 8.82 10.18 -6.23
C ASN A 89 8.02 9.90 -7.52
N ALA A 90 7.13 8.90 -7.51
CA ALA A 90 6.37 8.49 -8.69
C ALA A 90 5.09 9.30 -8.94
N HIS A 91 4.37 9.69 -7.88
CA HIS A 91 3.03 10.28 -7.95
C HIS A 91 2.92 11.66 -7.29
N GLY A 92 4.03 12.18 -6.75
CA GLY A 92 4.07 13.44 -6.04
C GLY A 92 3.36 13.38 -4.68
N LEU A 93 3.11 14.56 -4.10
CA LEU A 93 2.56 14.69 -2.75
C LEU A 93 1.02 14.62 -2.70
N GLY A 94 0.34 14.57 -3.85
CA GLY A 94 -1.12 14.71 -3.92
C GLY A 94 -1.87 13.68 -3.07
N GLY A 95 -1.50 12.40 -3.15
CA GLY A 95 -2.13 11.33 -2.36
C GLY A 95 -1.87 11.47 -0.86
N ILE A 96 -0.65 11.89 -0.48
CA ILE A 96 -0.29 12.18 0.92
C ILE A 96 -1.16 13.31 1.47
N VAL A 97 -1.23 14.44 0.77
CA VAL A 97 -2.00 15.61 1.20
C VAL A 97 -3.49 15.30 1.27
N ARG A 98 -4.06 14.56 0.32
CA ARG A 98 -5.46 14.11 0.37
C ARG A 98 -5.73 13.23 1.58
N HIS A 99 -4.83 12.30 1.90
CA HIS A 99 -4.97 11.46 3.10
C HIS A 99 -4.93 12.29 4.39
N LEU A 100 -3.94 13.18 4.54
CA LEU A 100 -3.82 14.03 5.73
C LEU A 100 -4.94 15.07 5.87
N SER A 101 -5.56 15.46 4.76
CA SER A 101 -6.69 16.40 4.74
C SER A 101 -8.06 15.71 4.81
N ALA A 102 -8.10 14.38 4.71
CA ALA A 102 -9.33 13.63 4.82
C ALA A 102 -9.88 13.83 6.24
N LYS A 103 -11.13 14.29 6.33
CA LYS A 103 -11.81 14.36 7.62
C LYS A 103 -12.10 12.94 8.07
N ASP A 104 -11.74 12.60 9.30
CA ASP A 104 -12.26 11.40 9.95
C ASP A 104 -13.79 11.52 10.04
N VAL A 105 -14.49 10.85 9.12
CA VAL A 105 -15.97 10.74 9.19
C VAL A 105 -16.39 9.96 10.44
N SER A 106 -15.46 9.25 11.07
CA SER A 106 -15.61 8.55 12.35
C SER A 106 -15.85 9.46 13.56
N ALA A 107 -15.58 10.77 13.47
CA ALA A 107 -15.71 11.70 14.58
C ALA A 107 -17.03 12.51 14.57
N SER A 108 -17.95 12.23 13.64
CA SER A 108 -19.26 12.92 13.55
C SER A 108 -20.48 12.10 13.97
N GLU A 109 -20.29 10.89 14.50
CA GLU A 109 -21.38 10.11 15.11
C GLU A 109 -20.91 9.50 16.45
N GLN A 110 -20.88 10.33 17.50
CA GLN A 110 -21.40 10.07 18.86
C GLN A 110 -20.99 11.16 19.86
#